data_AF-R5QPX4-F1
#
_entry.id   AF-R5QPX4-F1
#
_cell.length_a   1.000
_cell.length_b   1.000
_cell.length_c   1.000
_cell.angle_alpha   90.00
_cell.angle_beta   90.00
_cell.angle_gamma   90.00
#
_symmetry.space_group_name_H-M   'P 1'
#
loop_
_entity.id
_entity.type
_entity.pdbx_description
1 polymer ?
#
loop_
_entity_poly.entity_id
_entity_poly.type
_entity_poly.pdbx_seq_one_letter_code
_entity_poly.pdbx_strand_id
1 'polypeptide(L)'
;MMNKTCLSLLSVLALSGCGTLVGGSSQNISIDSNVKGVEIFDGGMKLCETPCTVRLARERSEKTLIARKNWYEETRILVGTSLNLFTLGNLISYTGFTTDAVTGAVWEYSPDSYYVNMMRNEKESRKEELLKKEIRRFILKNYDALRMEAGSGKSEYTKSLSSMTKIGVGELKKMCADSASRLLFVEDVTERAEY
;
A
#
# COMPACT_ATOMS: atom_id res chain seq x y z
N MET A 1 51.84 23.82 -42.68
CA MET A 1 50.45 24.27 -42.90
C MET A 1 49.55 23.07 -42.66
N MET A 2 48.84 23.04 -41.54
CA MET A 2 48.01 21.92 -41.08
C MET A 2 46.55 22.28 -41.35
N ASN A 3 45.91 21.55 -42.28
CA ASN A 3 44.57 21.85 -42.74
C ASN A 3 43.53 21.36 -41.72
N LYS A 4 42.64 22.27 -41.35
CA LYS A 4 41.75 22.26 -40.18
C LYS A 4 40.48 21.41 -40.34
N THR A 5 40.51 20.35 -41.13
CA THR A 5 39.29 19.63 -41.56
C THR A 5 39.00 18.34 -40.80
N CYS A 6 39.53 18.17 -39.58
CA CYS A 6 39.26 16.96 -38.77
C CYS A 6 38.25 17.17 -37.62
N LEU A 7 37.78 18.41 -37.40
CA LEU A 7 36.99 18.76 -36.20
C LEU A 7 35.46 18.84 -36.44
N SER A 8 34.93 18.15 -37.45
CA SER A 8 33.48 18.24 -37.76
C SER A 8 32.70 16.92 -37.64
N LEU A 9 33.35 15.78 -37.41
CA LEU A 9 32.65 14.48 -37.38
C LEU A 9 32.33 13.95 -35.98
N LEU A 10 32.77 14.62 -34.90
CA LEU A 10 32.59 14.12 -33.53
C LEU A 10 31.30 14.62 -32.85
N SER A 11 30.49 15.44 -33.50
CA SER A 11 29.34 16.10 -32.87
C SER A 11 28.01 15.32 -32.94
N VAL A 12 27.94 14.17 -33.63
CA VAL A 12 26.66 13.47 -33.87
C VAL A 12 26.40 12.32 -32.88
N LEU A 13 27.40 11.91 -32.09
CA LEU A 13 27.29 10.72 -31.22
C LEU A 13 26.89 11.04 -29.76
N ALA A 14 26.59 12.29 -29.42
CA ALA A 14 26.29 12.70 -28.04
C ALA A 14 24.78 12.74 -27.69
N LEU A 15 23.87 12.38 -28.59
CA LEU A 15 22.41 12.45 -28.34
C LEU A 15 21.74 11.13 -27.94
N SER A 16 22.48 10.04 -27.71
CA SER A 16 21.89 8.83 -27.09
C SER A 16 21.78 8.98 -25.57
N GLY A 17 21.15 10.07 -25.11
CA GLY A 17 20.60 10.12 -23.77
C GLY A 17 19.34 9.26 -23.75
N CYS A 18 19.26 8.28 -22.85
CA CYS A 18 18.00 7.65 -22.47
C CYS A 18 17.12 8.66 -21.70
N GLY A 19 16.75 9.77 -22.34
CA GLY A 19 15.62 10.57 -21.92
C GLY A 19 14.38 9.84 -22.40
N THR A 20 13.70 9.12 -21.50
CA THR A 20 12.34 8.64 -21.76
C THR A 20 11.45 9.86 -21.95
N LEU A 21 11.40 10.36 -23.19
CA LEU A 21 10.66 11.53 -23.64
C LEU A 21 9.17 11.18 -23.78
N VAL A 22 8.61 10.57 -22.74
CA VAL A 22 7.17 10.44 -22.54
C VAL A 22 6.82 11.45 -21.44
N GLY A 23 6.93 12.74 -21.79
CA GLY A 23 6.38 13.84 -21.00
C GLY A 23 4.86 13.77 -21.03
N GLY A 24 4.30 12.81 -20.30
CA GLY A 24 2.86 12.67 -20.11
C GLY A 24 2.38 13.51 -18.93
N SER A 25 1.08 13.76 -18.89
CA SER A 25 0.35 14.35 -17.76
C SER A 25 0.30 13.43 -16.52
N SER A 26 1.23 12.48 -16.37
CA SER A 26 1.23 11.48 -15.30
C SER A 26 2.65 11.05 -14.92
N GLN A 27 2.86 10.77 -13.65
CA GLN A 27 4.14 10.42 -13.04
C GLN A 27 4.02 9.19 -12.16
N ASN A 28 5.09 8.38 -12.12
CA ASN A 28 5.18 7.27 -11.20
C ASN A 28 5.67 7.78 -9.84
N ILE A 29 4.94 7.47 -8.77
CA ILE A 29 5.29 7.81 -7.39
C ILE A 29 5.52 6.52 -6.62
N SER A 30 6.68 6.40 -5.99
CA SER A 30 7.03 5.24 -5.17
C SER A 30 6.67 5.50 -3.71
N ILE A 31 6.00 4.54 -3.07
CA ILE A 31 5.54 4.66 -1.69
C ILE A 31 5.97 3.41 -0.94
N ASP A 32 6.69 3.62 0.16
CA ASP A 32 7.10 2.57 1.09
C ASP A 32 6.76 2.99 2.53
N SER A 33 6.83 2.05 3.47
CA SER A 33 6.47 2.30 4.87
C SER A 33 7.20 1.40 5.85
N ASN A 34 7.24 1.84 7.12
CA ASN A 34 7.79 1.05 8.23
C ASN A 34 7.02 -0.26 8.52
N VAL A 35 5.78 -0.37 8.04
CA VAL A 35 4.91 -1.55 8.15
C VAL A 35 4.56 -2.06 6.76
N LYS A 36 4.48 -3.38 6.55
CA LYS A 36 4.12 -3.96 5.24
C LYS A 36 2.61 -3.95 4.97
N GLY A 37 2.24 -3.84 3.70
CA GLY A 37 0.86 -3.93 3.24
C GLY A 37 -0.03 -2.81 3.77
N VAL A 38 0.51 -1.59 3.84
CA VAL A 38 -0.27 -0.38 4.15
C VAL A 38 -1.04 -0.01 2.90
N GLU A 39 -2.34 0.14 3.03
CA GLU A 39 -3.22 0.48 1.91
C GLU A 39 -3.15 1.98 1.63
N ILE A 40 -2.90 2.35 0.38
CA ILE A 40 -2.82 3.75 -0.06
C ILE A 40 -4.10 4.12 -0.82
N PHE A 41 -4.70 5.25 -0.47
CA PHE A 41 -5.94 5.74 -1.04
C PHE A 41 -5.80 7.14 -1.64
N ASP A 42 -6.53 7.38 -2.73
CA ASP A 42 -6.76 8.70 -3.34
C ASP A 42 -8.26 8.93 -3.46
N GLY A 43 -8.79 9.96 -2.81
CA GLY A 43 -10.23 10.26 -2.85
C GLY A 43 -11.15 9.11 -2.38
N GLY A 44 -10.64 8.18 -1.57
CA GLY A 44 -11.36 6.98 -1.12
C GLY A 44 -11.20 5.75 -2.02
N MET A 45 -10.54 5.87 -3.17
CA MET A 45 -10.20 4.74 -4.04
C MET A 45 -8.86 4.13 -3.60
N LYS A 46 -8.81 2.82 -3.37
CA LYS A 46 -7.57 2.10 -3.07
C LYS A 46 -6.68 2.06 -4.32
N LEU A 47 -5.47 2.58 -4.21
CA LEU A 47 -4.48 2.60 -5.29
C LEU A 47 -3.56 1.39 -5.26
N CYS A 48 -2.98 1.08 -4.10
CA CYS A 48 -2.03 -0.02 -3.92
C CYS A 48 -1.82 -0.39 -2.44
N GLU A 49 -0.96 -1.38 -2.20
CA GLU A 49 -0.43 -1.73 -0.89
C GLU A 49 1.10 -1.62 -0.88
N THR A 50 1.67 -1.06 0.18
CA THR A 50 3.13 -0.83 0.28
C THR A 50 3.94 -2.13 0.45
N PRO A 51 5.15 -2.20 -0.13
CA PRO A 51 5.77 -1.20 -1.02
C PRO A 51 5.16 -1.22 -2.43
N CYS A 52 4.86 -0.05 -2.99
CA CYS A 52 4.27 0.06 -4.33
C CYS A 52 4.72 1.31 -5.09
N THR A 53 4.57 1.25 -6.42
CA THR A 53 4.70 2.41 -7.31
C THR A 53 3.36 2.64 -8.00
N VAL A 54 2.83 3.85 -7.89
CA VAL A 54 1.54 4.24 -8.49
C VAL A 54 1.74 5.29 -9.57
N ARG A 55 1.01 5.16 -10.68
CA ARG A 55 1.02 6.18 -11.74
C ARG A 55 -0.10 7.18 -11.48
N LEU A 56 0.26 8.40 -11.09
CA LEU A 56 -0.68 9.48 -10.78
C LEU A 56 -0.69 10.51 -11.89
N ALA A 57 -1.86 11.04 -12.25
CA ALA A 57 -1.94 12.23 -13.09
C ALA A 57 -1.34 13.43 -12.35
N ARG A 58 -0.54 14.24 -13.04
CA ARG A 58 0.08 15.47 -12.53
C ARG A 58 -0.96 16.56 -12.45
N GLU A 59 -1.00 17.23 -11.30
CA GLU A 59 -1.92 18.32 -11.02
C GLU A 59 -1.13 19.54 -10.54
N ARG A 60 -1.65 20.74 -10.85
CA ARG A 60 -1.07 22.00 -10.36
C ARG A 60 -1.17 22.12 -8.84
N SER A 61 -2.25 21.61 -8.26
CA SER A 61 -2.48 21.59 -6.82
C SER A 61 -1.74 20.43 -6.17
N GLU A 62 -1.41 20.60 -4.90
CA GLU A 62 -0.96 19.52 -4.04
C GLU A 62 -2.03 18.44 -3.95
N LYS A 63 -1.58 17.19 -3.89
CA LYS A 63 -2.46 16.02 -3.79
C LYS A 63 -2.26 15.35 -2.45
N THR A 64 -3.35 14.96 -1.79
CA THR A 64 -3.27 14.23 -0.51
C THR A 64 -3.65 12.78 -0.72
N LEU A 65 -2.72 11.87 -0.45
CA LEU A 65 -3.01 10.44 -0.34
C LEU A 65 -3.23 10.07 1.13
N ILE A 66 -4.02 9.05 1.38
CA ILE A 66 -4.28 8.53 2.74
C ILE A 66 -3.70 7.12 2.84
N ALA A 67 -2.81 6.91 3.81
CA ALA A 67 -2.29 5.61 4.17
C ALA A 67 -3.11 5.03 5.32
N ARG A 68 -3.61 3.79 5.15
CA ARG A 68 -4.43 3.08 6.14
C ARG A 68 -3.84 1.72 6.43
N LYS A 69 -3.87 1.35 7.71
CA LYS A 69 -3.58 -0.01 8.17
C LYS A 69 -4.37 -0.25 9.45
N ASN A 70 -4.92 -1.45 9.60
CA ASN A 70 -5.60 -1.83 10.83
C ASN A 70 -4.69 -1.60 12.03
N TRP A 71 -5.24 -1.00 13.10
CA TRP A 71 -4.54 -0.71 14.37
C TRP A 71 -3.49 0.41 14.28
N TYR A 72 -3.42 1.11 13.15
CA TYR A 72 -2.59 2.29 12.96
C TYR A 72 -3.48 3.51 12.70
N GLU A 73 -2.95 4.68 13.03
CA GLU A 73 -3.56 5.96 12.70
C GLU A 73 -3.48 6.21 11.20
N GLU A 74 -4.54 6.78 10.63
CA GLU A 74 -4.51 7.20 9.23
C GLU A 74 -3.44 8.27 9.04
N THR A 75 -2.51 8.05 8.11
CA THR A 75 -1.43 8.99 7.84
C THR A 75 -1.68 9.67 6.50
N ARG A 76 -1.60 11.00 6.48
CA ARG A 76 -1.74 11.79 5.26
C ARG A 76 -0.38 11.95 4.59
N ILE A 77 -0.32 11.65 3.30
CA ILE A 77 0.86 11.87 2.45
C ILE A 77 0.56 13.08 1.58
N LEU A 78 1.30 14.17 1.78
CA LEU A 78 1.18 15.36 0.95
C LEU A 78 2.13 15.26 -0.25
N VAL A 79 1.56 15.11 -1.43
CA VAL A 79 2.30 15.06 -2.69
C VAL A 79 2.42 16.48 -3.23
N GLY A 80 3.61 17.07 -3.06
CA GLY A 80 3.93 18.43 -3.47
C GLY A 80 4.20 18.53 -4.97
N THR A 81 3.85 19.68 -5.56
CA THR A 81 4.04 19.96 -6.98
C THR A 81 5.12 21.03 -7.17
N SER A 82 6.00 20.82 -8.16
CA SER A 82 7.06 21.74 -8.58
C SER A 82 7.04 21.97 -10.09
N LEU A 83 7.75 22.98 -10.57
CA LEU A 83 7.89 23.27 -12.00
C LEU A 83 9.05 22.44 -12.58
N ASN A 84 8.78 21.70 -13.66
CA ASN A 84 9.82 21.02 -14.40
C ASN A 84 10.54 22.01 -15.35
N LEU A 85 11.68 22.54 -14.91
CA LEU A 85 12.48 23.54 -15.65
C LEU A 85 13.00 23.06 -17.00
N PHE A 86 13.13 21.74 -17.21
CA PHE A 86 13.53 21.18 -18.51
C PHE A 86 12.44 21.40 -19.57
N THR A 87 11.16 21.30 -19.18
CA THR A 87 10.04 21.66 -20.07
C THR A 87 10.00 23.16 -20.40
N LEU A 88 10.43 24.02 -19.47
CA LEU A 88 10.55 25.45 -19.71
C LEU A 88 11.63 25.80 -20.75
N GLY A 89 12.68 24.97 -20.88
CA GLY A 89 13.72 25.13 -21.92
C GLY A 89 13.20 24.93 -23.34
N ASN A 90 12.26 24.00 -23.56
CA ASN A 90 11.57 23.83 -24.85
C ASN A 90 10.54 24.94 -25.13
N LEU A 91 10.06 25.60 -24.07
CA LEU A 91 9.08 26.68 -24.13
C LEU A 91 9.63 27.97 -24.77
N ILE A 92 10.96 28.15 -24.80
CA ILE A 92 11.62 29.35 -25.36
C ILE A 92 11.74 29.26 -26.90
N SER A 93 11.43 28.12 -27.51
CA SER A 93 11.27 28.02 -28.96
C SER A 93 9.89 28.56 -29.35
N TYR A 94 9.86 29.51 -30.30
CA TYR A 94 8.68 30.28 -30.73
C TYR A 94 7.44 29.43 -31.11
N THR A 95 7.59 28.12 -31.31
CA THR A 95 6.53 27.18 -31.66
C THR A 95 6.04 26.28 -30.51
N GLY A 96 6.71 26.25 -29.35
CA GLY A 96 6.43 25.31 -28.24
C GLY A 96 5.55 25.86 -27.11
N PHE A 97 5.33 27.18 -27.05
CA PHE A 97 4.68 27.84 -25.91
C PHE A 97 3.21 27.47 -25.74
N THR A 98 2.50 27.16 -26.82
CA THR A 98 1.04 26.98 -26.79
C THR A 98 0.58 25.55 -26.44
N THR A 99 1.44 24.56 -26.64
CA THR A 99 1.06 23.15 -26.51
C THR A 99 1.42 22.55 -25.15
N ASP A 100 2.55 22.93 -24.55
CA ASP A 100 3.05 22.28 -23.32
C ASP A 100 2.45 22.83 -22.02
N ALA A 101 2.04 24.11 -21.98
CA ALA A 101 1.31 24.67 -20.84
C ALA A 101 -0.10 24.07 -20.70
N VAL A 102 -0.67 23.58 -21.80
CA VAL A 102 -2.02 23.01 -21.88
C VAL A 102 -2.04 21.53 -21.47
N THR A 103 -0.93 20.80 -21.64
CA THR A 103 -0.86 19.35 -21.35
C THR A 103 -0.53 19.01 -19.90
N GLY A 104 -0.21 20.01 -19.07
CA GLY A 104 0.21 19.78 -17.67
C GLY A 104 1.61 19.19 -17.53
N ALA A 105 2.37 19.07 -18.63
CA ALA A 105 3.74 18.57 -18.64
C ALA A 105 4.72 19.47 -17.87
N VAL A 106 4.36 20.74 -17.65
CA VAL A 106 5.13 21.73 -16.88
C VAL A 106 5.18 21.40 -15.37
N TRP A 107 4.20 20.66 -14.86
CA TRP A 107 4.12 20.31 -13.45
C TRP A 107 4.75 18.94 -13.20
N GLU A 108 5.44 18.81 -12.07
CA GLU A 108 6.07 17.56 -11.63
C GLU A 108 5.86 17.39 -10.14
N TYR A 109 5.52 16.18 -9.70
CA TYR A 109 5.48 15.86 -8.28
C TYR A 109 6.91 15.70 -7.76
N SER A 110 7.22 16.42 -6.69
CA SER A 110 8.54 16.39 -6.04
C SER A 110 8.36 16.45 -4.51
N PRO A 111 8.84 15.43 -3.76
CA PRO A 111 9.58 14.26 -4.24
C PRO A 111 8.71 13.25 -5.01
N ASP A 112 9.34 12.35 -5.77
CA ASP A 112 8.68 11.23 -6.47
C ASP A 112 8.66 9.93 -5.65
N SER A 113 9.24 9.96 -4.45
CA SER A 113 9.27 8.86 -3.49
C SER A 113 8.85 9.32 -2.09
N TYR A 114 7.99 8.55 -1.44
CA TYR A 114 7.49 8.82 -0.09
C TYR A 114 7.71 7.62 0.82
N TYR A 115 8.24 7.88 2.03
CA TYR A 115 8.33 6.89 3.09
C TYR A 115 7.36 7.25 4.22
N VAL A 116 6.37 6.39 4.46
CA VAL A 116 5.30 6.61 5.42
C VAL A 116 5.66 5.94 6.75
N ASN A 117 5.63 6.71 7.84
CA ASN A 117 5.80 6.18 9.18
C ASN A 117 4.43 6.01 9.84
N MET A 118 3.89 4.79 9.82
CA MET A 118 2.60 4.48 10.43
C MET A 118 2.73 4.46 11.95
N MET A 119 1.92 5.27 12.63
CA MET A 119 1.83 5.31 14.10
C MET A 119 0.76 4.34 14.58
N ARG A 120 1.11 3.49 15.55
CA ARG A 120 0.19 2.50 16.11
C ARG A 120 -0.85 3.21 16.98
N ASN A 121 -2.13 2.93 16.77
CA ASN A 121 -3.20 3.36 17.67
C ASN A 121 -3.16 2.48 18.92
N GLU A 122 -2.66 3.02 20.03
CA GLU A 122 -2.45 2.26 21.26
C GLU A 122 -3.73 1.66 21.85
N LYS A 123 -4.86 2.37 21.75
CA LYS A 123 -6.14 1.92 22.32
C LYS A 123 -6.68 0.72 21.55
N GLU A 124 -6.72 0.84 20.22
CA GLU A 124 -7.20 -0.23 19.35
C GLU A 124 -6.26 -1.44 19.40
N SER A 125 -4.94 -1.22 19.42
CA SER A 125 -3.95 -2.31 19.58
C SER A 125 -4.10 -3.06 20.90
N ARG A 126 -4.34 -2.33 22.01
CA ARG A 126 -4.58 -2.95 23.32
C ARG A 126 -5.87 -3.77 23.32
N LYS A 127 -6.93 -3.26 22.70
CA LYS A 127 -8.21 -3.96 22.57
C LYS A 127 -8.04 -5.26 21.78
N GLU A 128 -7.33 -5.23 20.66
CA GLU A 128 -6.99 -6.42 19.87
C GLU A 128 -6.22 -7.46 20.69
N GLU A 129 -5.20 -7.02 21.44
CA GLU A 129 -4.40 -7.92 22.28
C GLU A 129 -5.25 -8.59 23.37
N LEU A 130 -6.20 -7.84 23.96
CA LEU A 130 -7.15 -8.37 24.94
C LEU A 130 -8.11 -9.38 24.30
N LEU A 131 -8.67 -9.08 23.13
CA LEU A 131 -9.54 -10.01 22.38
C LEU A 131 -8.79 -11.30 22.00
N LYS A 132 -7.55 -11.18 21.51
CA LYS A 132 -6.66 -12.32 21.26
C LYS A 132 -6.46 -13.17 22.50
N LYS A 133 -6.13 -12.56 23.63
CA LYS A 133 -5.96 -13.28 24.92
C LYS A 133 -7.25 -13.97 25.36
N GLU A 134 -8.41 -13.34 25.15
CA GLU A 134 -9.71 -13.91 25.48
C GLU A 134 -10.05 -15.11 24.61
N ILE A 135 -9.89 -15.01 23.29
CA ILE A 135 -10.07 -16.12 22.34
C ILE A 135 -9.15 -17.28 22.70
N ARG A 136 -7.86 -17.02 22.91
CA ARG A 136 -6.89 -18.05 23.31
C ARG A 136 -7.32 -18.74 24.59
N ARG A 137 -7.68 -17.97 25.62
CA ARG A 137 -8.14 -18.52 26.90
C ARG A 137 -9.40 -19.36 26.74
N PHE A 138 -10.36 -18.89 25.93
CA PHE A 138 -11.61 -19.60 25.67
C PHE A 138 -11.34 -20.94 24.99
N ILE A 139 -10.57 -20.95 23.90
CA ILE A 139 -10.23 -22.18 23.17
C ILE A 139 -9.49 -23.15 24.08
N LEU A 140 -8.46 -22.69 24.82
CA LEU A 140 -7.67 -23.55 25.69
C LEU A 140 -8.49 -24.21 26.81
N LYS A 141 -9.44 -23.48 27.39
CA LYS A 141 -10.33 -23.99 28.44
C LYS A 141 -11.39 -24.95 27.92
N ASN A 142 -11.89 -24.72 26.70
CA ASN A 142 -13.03 -25.45 26.15
C ASN A 142 -12.66 -26.39 24.99
N TYR A 143 -11.36 -26.64 24.77
CA TYR A 143 -10.87 -27.37 23.60
C TYR A 143 -11.51 -28.75 23.44
N ASP A 144 -11.66 -29.49 24.53
CA ASP A 144 -12.19 -30.85 24.47
C ASP A 144 -13.66 -30.84 24.05
N ALA A 145 -14.43 -29.86 24.54
CA ALA A 145 -15.82 -29.65 24.11
C ALA A 145 -15.89 -29.22 22.64
N LEU A 146 -15.04 -28.29 22.20
CA LEU A 146 -14.95 -27.85 20.80
C LEU A 146 -14.60 -29.03 19.87
N ARG A 147 -13.68 -29.90 20.28
CA ARG A 147 -13.29 -31.10 19.52
C ARG A 147 -14.44 -32.10 19.41
N MET A 148 -15.23 -32.27 20.48
CA MET A 148 -16.44 -33.11 20.45
C MET A 148 -17.55 -32.50 19.58
N GLU A 149 -17.68 -31.17 19.56
CA GLU A 149 -18.65 -30.45 18.73
C GLU A 149 -18.30 -30.50 17.24
N ALA A 150 -17.02 -30.61 16.89
CA ALA A 150 -16.56 -30.70 15.49
C ALA A 150 -17.20 -31.87 14.73
N GLY A 151 -17.41 -33.01 15.39
CA GLY A 151 -18.02 -34.21 14.82
C GLY A 151 -19.52 -34.41 15.12
N SER A 152 -20.17 -33.48 15.83
CA SER A 152 -21.56 -33.64 16.27
C SER A 152 -22.48 -32.52 15.76
N GLY A 153 -23.80 -32.71 15.88
CA GLY A 153 -24.78 -31.66 15.58
C GLY A 153 -24.82 -30.51 16.61
N LYS A 154 -24.18 -30.67 17.78
CA LYS A 154 -24.10 -29.65 18.83
C LYS A 154 -23.06 -28.59 18.48
N SER A 155 -23.25 -27.35 18.92
CA SER A 155 -22.41 -26.21 18.52
C SER A 155 -22.45 -25.06 19.52
N GLU A 156 -22.62 -25.34 20.81
CA GLU A 156 -22.73 -24.29 21.83
C GLU A 156 -21.41 -23.52 21.97
N TYR A 157 -20.31 -24.24 22.24
CA TYR A 157 -18.98 -23.63 22.36
C TYR A 157 -18.49 -23.08 21.03
N THR A 158 -18.81 -23.76 19.94
CA THR A 158 -18.46 -23.32 18.59
C THR A 158 -19.19 -22.03 18.20
N LYS A 159 -20.45 -21.85 18.60
CA LYS A 159 -21.20 -20.60 18.41
C LYS A 159 -20.61 -19.45 19.22
N SER A 160 -20.23 -19.68 20.48
CA SER A 160 -19.52 -18.68 21.27
C SER A 160 -18.20 -18.27 20.61
N LEU A 161 -17.40 -19.24 20.15
CA LEU A 161 -16.15 -18.96 19.44
C LEU A 161 -16.40 -18.20 18.12
N SER A 162 -17.46 -18.54 17.39
CA SER A 162 -17.90 -17.83 16.19
C SER A 162 -18.24 -16.37 16.50
N SER A 163 -18.97 -16.09 17.59
CA SER A 163 -19.25 -14.70 17.98
C SER A 163 -18.01 -13.89 18.36
N MET A 164 -16.98 -14.54 18.90
CA MET A 164 -15.73 -13.88 19.29
C MET A 164 -14.79 -13.62 18.11
N THR A 165 -14.87 -14.44 17.06
CA THR A 165 -13.90 -14.46 15.95
C THR A 165 -14.48 -13.99 14.62
N LYS A 166 -15.82 -13.91 14.52
CA LYS A 166 -16.61 -13.74 13.28
C LYS A 166 -16.40 -14.85 12.25
N ILE A 167 -15.67 -15.92 12.58
CA ILE A 167 -15.49 -17.10 11.73
C ILE A 167 -16.77 -17.93 11.77
N GLY A 168 -17.20 -18.46 10.63
CA GLY A 168 -18.40 -19.28 10.54
C GLY A 168 -18.29 -20.57 11.35
N VAL A 169 -19.38 -20.98 12.03
CA VAL A 169 -19.43 -22.20 12.86
C VAL A 169 -18.95 -23.44 12.09
N GLY A 170 -19.36 -23.59 10.83
CA GLY A 170 -18.94 -24.73 10.00
C GLY A 170 -17.45 -24.73 9.68
N GLU A 171 -16.85 -23.56 9.49
CA GLU A 171 -15.42 -23.41 9.28
C GLU A 171 -14.64 -23.73 10.57
N LEU A 172 -15.08 -23.19 11.72
CA LEU A 172 -14.47 -23.49 13.01
C LEU A 172 -14.50 -24.98 13.34
N LYS A 173 -15.58 -25.69 13.00
CA LYS A 173 -15.64 -27.16 13.17
C LYS A 173 -14.62 -27.88 12.30
N LYS A 174 -14.47 -27.48 11.03
CA LYS A 174 -13.47 -28.05 10.13
C LYS A 174 -12.05 -27.79 10.65
N MET A 175 -11.74 -26.54 10.98
CA MET A 175 -10.46 -26.17 11.58
C MET A 175 -10.16 -26.98 12.84
N CYS A 176 -11.17 -27.15 13.72
CA CYS A 176 -11.00 -27.93 14.94
C CYS A 176 -10.80 -29.42 14.66
N ALA A 177 -11.46 -29.99 13.65
CA ALA A 177 -11.31 -31.40 13.26
C ALA A 177 -9.94 -31.68 12.61
N ASP A 178 -9.51 -30.78 11.73
CA ASP A 178 -8.28 -30.89 10.94
C ASP A 178 -7.03 -30.58 11.77
N SER A 179 -7.17 -29.80 12.84
CA SER A 179 -6.03 -29.44 13.68
C SER A 179 -5.43 -30.63 14.42
N ALA A 180 -4.10 -30.74 14.39
CA ALA A 180 -3.35 -31.82 15.04
C ALA A 180 -3.17 -31.61 16.55
N SER A 181 -3.31 -30.38 17.05
CA SER A 181 -3.17 -30.09 18.48
C SER A 181 -3.99 -28.88 18.91
N ARG A 182 -4.23 -28.80 20.22
CA ARG A 182 -4.88 -27.65 20.85
C ARG A 182 -4.18 -26.32 20.56
N LEU A 183 -2.84 -26.32 20.51
CA LEU A 183 -2.07 -25.10 20.27
C LEU A 183 -2.16 -24.64 18.82
N LEU A 184 -2.06 -25.57 17.86
CA LEU A 184 -2.21 -25.25 16.44
C LEU A 184 -3.62 -24.70 16.15
N PHE A 185 -4.66 -25.29 16.73
CA PHE A 185 -6.02 -24.77 16.57
C PHE A 185 -6.16 -23.35 17.12
N VAL A 186 -5.53 -23.06 18.27
CA VAL A 186 -5.50 -21.71 18.83
C VAL A 186 -4.82 -20.73 17.88
N GLU A 187 -3.66 -21.10 17.34
CA GLU A 187 -2.90 -20.27 16.39
C GLU A 187 -3.73 -19.98 15.15
N ASP A 188 -4.21 -21.03 14.47
CA ASP A 188 -5.02 -20.93 13.25
C ASP A 188 -6.26 -20.04 13.43
N VAL A 189 -6.99 -20.22 14.54
CA VAL A 189 -8.19 -19.42 14.83
C VAL A 189 -7.80 -17.96 15.12
N THR A 190 -6.72 -17.71 15.87
CA THR A 190 -6.31 -16.33 16.16
C THR A 190 -5.74 -15.59 14.95
N GLU A 191 -5.21 -16.29 13.95
CA GLU A 191 -4.74 -15.69 12.70
C GLU A 191 -5.90 -15.32 11.76
N ARG A 192 -6.97 -16.10 11.75
CA ARG A 192 -8.16 -15.86 10.91
C ARG A 192 -9.24 -15.02 11.55
N ALA A 193 -9.16 -14.77 12.86
CA ALA A 193 -10.17 -14.02 13.58
C ALA A 193 -10.21 -12.56 13.12
N GLU A 194 -11.42 -12.05 12.88
CA GLU A 194 -11.67 -10.65 12.57
C GLU A 194 -12.17 -9.93 13.83
N TYR A 195 -11.38 -8.98 14.33
CA TYR A 195 -11.71 -8.16 15.51
C TYR A 195 -12.72 -7.06 15.17
#